data_AF-A0A929M937-F1
#
_entry.id   AF-A0A929M937-F1
#
_cell.length_a   1.000
_cell.length_b   1.000
_cell.length_c   1.000
_cell.angle_alpha   90.00
_cell.angle_beta   90.00
_cell.angle_gamma   90.00
#
_symmetry.space_group_name_H-M   'P 1'
#
loop_
_entity.id
_entity.type
_entity.pdbx_description
1 polymer ?
#
loop_
_entity_poly.entity_id
_entity_poly.type
_entity_poly.pdbx_seq_one_letter_code
_entity_poly.pdbx_strand_id
1 'polypeptide(L)'
;ILTGESETNSSVAYIANACALAKKFFKVVGVEIYPLNSDGYALLHKSGVDYVTVFQETYNPTKYEKIHLGGNKRIFPYRLNAQERALLGGMRGVGFAALLGIDDFRLDAFATALHASLVQKKYPHAEIAFSCPRLRPIINNDRINPRDVGERVLLQVICAYRIFMPTASITISTREKAKFRDNAVKIAANKISAGVKVSIGAHGEEKKGDEQFEISDDRSVDEIKAMIKANGLEPLMSEYVYV
;
A
#
# COMPACT_ATOMS: atom_id res chain seq x y z
N ILE A 1 -1.21 5.39 8.21
CA ILE A 1 -1.64 4.60 9.38
C ILE A 1 -2.08 3.24 8.88
N LEU A 2 -1.64 2.16 9.51
CA LEU A 2 -1.96 0.78 9.14
C LEU A 2 -2.57 0.08 10.35
N THR A 3 -3.65 -0.68 10.15
CA THR A 3 -4.24 -1.54 11.20
C THR A 3 -4.59 -2.91 10.64
N GLY A 4 -4.71 -3.91 11.52
CA GLY A 4 -5.35 -5.18 11.19
C GLY A 4 -6.86 -5.01 10.94
N GLU A 5 -7.51 -6.11 10.55
CA GLU A 5 -8.96 -6.14 10.30
C GLU A 5 -9.71 -6.49 11.59
N SER A 6 -10.01 -5.49 12.41
CA SER A 6 -10.82 -5.66 13.62
C SER A 6 -11.59 -4.38 13.96
N GLU A 7 -12.90 -4.38 13.74
CA GLU A 7 -13.74 -3.24 14.14
C GLU A 7 -13.88 -3.12 15.66
N THR A 8 -13.73 -4.23 16.39
CA THR A 8 -13.78 -4.24 17.85
C THR A 8 -12.53 -3.63 18.49
N ASN A 9 -11.34 -3.98 18.00
CA ASN A 9 -10.07 -3.50 18.56
C ASN A 9 -9.53 -2.24 17.87
N SER A 10 -9.95 -1.99 16.63
CA SER A 10 -9.55 -0.85 15.80
C SER A 10 -10.76 -0.28 15.05
N SER A 11 -11.73 0.23 15.79
CA SER A 11 -12.94 0.83 15.22
C SER A 11 -12.61 2.02 14.30
N VAL A 12 -13.51 2.32 13.36
CA VAL A 12 -13.34 3.47 12.45
C VAL A 12 -13.19 4.77 13.24
N ALA A 13 -13.93 4.94 14.34
CA ALA A 13 -13.81 6.12 15.20
C ALA A 13 -12.42 6.21 15.88
N TYR A 14 -11.86 5.09 16.32
CA TYR A 14 -10.49 5.05 16.87
C TYR A 14 -9.46 5.45 15.80
N ILE A 15 -9.58 4.89 14.59
CA ILE A 15 -8.70 5.21 13.47
C ILE A 15 -8.84 6.69 13.07
N ALA A 16 -10.06 7.22 13.03
CA ALA A 16 -10.35 8.62 12.74
C ALA A 16 -9.66 9.57 13.75
N ASN A 17 -9.74 9.26 15.05
CA ASN A 17 -9.04 10.02 16.09
C ASN A 17 -7.51 9.97 15.91
N ALA A 18 -6.95 8.79 15.60
CA ALA A 18 -5.52 8.66 15.32
C ALA A 18 -5.09 9.49 14.09
N CYS A 19 -5.91 9.50 13.03
CA CYS A 19 -5.67 10.31 11.84
C CYS A 19 -5.72 11.80 12.14
N ALA A 20 -6.69 12.26 12.94
CA ALA A 20 -6.82 13.66 13.34
C ALA A 20 -5.61 14.14 14.17
N LEU A 21 -5.04 13.26 15.00
CA LEU A 21 -3.77 13.55 15.68
C LEU A 21 -2.60 13.61 14.71
N ALA A 22 -2.48 12.64 13.81
CA ALA A 22 -1.41 12.59 12.81
C ALA A 22 -1.42 13.83 11.89
N LYS A 23 -2.61 14.32 11.50
CA LYS A 23 -2.75 15.49 10.62
C LYS A 23 -2.14 16.77 11.19
N LYS A 24 -1.95 16.86 12.52
CA LYS A 24 -1.25 17.98 13.16
C LYS A 24 0.25 18.02 12.84
N PHE A 25 0.83 16.88 12.45
CA PHE A 25 2.27 16.72 12.22
C PHE A 25 2.61 16.44 10.75
N PHE A 26 1.68 15.84 10.01
CA PHE A 26 1.92 15.40 8.63
C PHE A 26 0.99 16.12 7.65
N LYS A 27 1.58 16.65 6.57
CA LYS A 27 0.82 17.30 5.49
C LYS A 27 -0.15 16.34 4.81
N VAL A 28 0.25 15.08 4.66
CA VAL A 28 -0.54 14.02 4.02
C VAL A 28 -0.67 12.85 4.99
N VAL A 29 -1.90 12.38 5.19
CA VAL A 29 -2.19 11.18 5.96
C VAL A 29 -2.90 10.18 5.06
N GLY A 30 -2.35 8.98 4.95
CA GLY A 30 -2.97 7.85 4.26
C GLY A 30 -3.30 6.72 5.23
N VAL A 31 -4.28 5.89 4.88
CA VAL A 31 -4.67 4.71 5.65
C VAL A 31 -4.58 3.42 4.82
N GLU A 32 -4.13 2.34 5.45
CA GLU A 32 -4.19 0.98 4.92
C GLU A 32 -4.87 0.11 5.98
N ILE A 33 -6.19 -0.03 5.83
CA ILE A 33 -7.10 -0.65 6.81
C ILE A 33 -8.11 -1.54 6.07
N TYR A 34 -8.97 -2.23 6.81
CA TYR A 34 -10.07 -3.01 6.23
C TYR A 34 -11.03 -2.14 5.39
N PRO A 35 -11.68 -2.71 4.36
CA PRO A 35 -12.64 -1.96 3.54
C PRO A 35 -13.82 -1.40 4.35
N LEU A 36 -14.15 -0.14 4.11
CA LEU A 36 -15.28 0.55 4.73
C LEU A 36 -16.39 0.82 3.71
N ASN A 37 -17.57 1.18 4.19
CA ASN A 37 -18.57 1.87 3.40
C ASN A 37 -18.19 3.34 3.19
N SER A 38 -18.80 4.00 2.21
CA SER A 38 -18.49 5.40 1.86
C SER A 38 -18.59 6.35 3.05
N ASP A 39 -19.57 6.18 3.95
CA ASP A 39 -19.71 7.01 5.16
C ASP A 39 -18.53 6.86 6.13
N GLY A 40 -17.97 5.65 6.22
CA GLY A 40 -16.77 5.39 7.01
C GLY A 40 -15.55 6.10 6.41
N TYR A 41 -15.41 6.08 5.09
CA TYR A 41 -14.38 6.86 4.41
C TYR A 41 -14.60 8.37 4.54
N ALA A 42 -15.85 8.85 4.48
CA ALA A 42 -16.17 10.26 4.69
C ALA A 42 -15.78 10.74 6.10
N LEU A 43 -16.01 9.91 7.12
CA LEU A 43 -15.53 10.18 8.48
C LEU A 43 -13.99 10.31 8.51
N LEU A 44 -13.27 9.36 7.93
CA LEU A 44 -11.80 9.41 7.88
C LEU A 44 -11.28 10.63 7.11
N HIS A 45 -11.92 10.96 5.99
CA HIS A 45 -11.57 12.14 5.20
C HIS A 45 -11.74 13.43 6.01
N LYS A 46 -12.88 13.57 6.71
CA LYS A 46 -13.13 14.68 7.64
C LYS A 46 -12.10 14.76 8.77
N SER A 47 -11.51 13.63 9.16
CA SER A 47 -10.42 13.55 10.14
C SER A 47 -9.03 13.77 9.55
N GLY A 48 -8.92 14.19 8.28
CA GLY A 48 -7.66 14.61 7.65
C GLY A 48 -6.97 13.53 6.82
N VAL A 49 -7.65 12.43 6.50
CA VAL A 49 -7.11 11.38 5.61
C VAL A 49 -7.31 11.77 4.15
N ASP A 50 -6.25 11.69 3.36
CA ASP A 50 -6.23 12.02 1.94
C ASP A 50 -6.25 10.79 1.03
N TYR A 51 -5.64 9.69 1.49
CA TYR A 51 -5.48 8.46 0.70
C TYR A 51 -5.93 7.22 1.46
N VAL A 52 -6.46 6.26 0.71
CA VAL A 52 -6.60 4.89 1.19
C VAL A 52 -5.88 3.92 0.28
N THR A 53 -5.26 2.90 0.86
CA THR A 53 -4.71 1.76 0.13
C THR A 53 -5.42 0.51 0.58
N VAL A 54 -5.95 -0.27 -0.36
CA VAL A 54 -6.51 -1.61 -0.10
C VAL A 54 -5.92 -2.58 -1.11
N PHE A 55 -5.21 -3.59 -0.62
CA PHE A 55 -4.70 -4.64 -1.50
C PHE A 55 -5.80 -5.65 -1.75
N GLN A 56 -6.11 -5.94 -3.00
CA GLN A 56 -7.04 -7.03 -3.34
C GLN A 56 -6.46 -8.40 -2.97
N GLU A 57 -5.15 -8.47 -2.70
CA GLU A 57 -4.35 -9.67 -2.45
C GLU A 57 -4.22 -10.55 -3.69
N THR A 58 -5.32 -11.03 -4.26
CA THR A 58 -5.35 -11.68 -5.57
C THR A 58 -6.68 -11.40 -6.26
N TYR A 59 -6.64 -11.23 -7.57
CA TYR A 59 -7.80 -11.03 -8.44
C TYR A 59 -8.42 -12.35 -8.89
N ASN A 60 -7.85 -13.50 -8.51
CA ASN A 60 -8.48 -14.81 -8.72
C ASN A 60 -9.49 -15.10 -7.60
N PRO A 61 -10.81 -15.11 -7.87
CA PRO A 61 -11.83 -15.28 -6.83
C PRO A 61 -11.75 -16.65 -6.14
N THR A 62 -11.39 -17.72 -6.88
CA THR A 62 -11.24 -19.06 -6.32
C THR A 62 -10.05 -19.16 -5.36
N LYS A 63 -8.94 -18.48 -5.68
CA LYS A 63 -7.78 -18.43 -4.77
C LYS A 63 -8.05 -17.54 -3.57
N TYR A 64 -8.70 -16.41 -3.81
CA TYR A 64 -9.11 -15.47 -2.77
C TYR A 64 -9.98 -16.14 -1.70
N GLU A 65 -10.99 -16.92 -2.12
CA GLU A 65 -11.86 -17.65 -1.19
C GLU A 65 -11.09 -18.67 -0.32
N LYS A 66 -10.05 -19.30 -0.88
CA LYS A 66 -9.23 -20.30 -0.16
C LYS A 66 -8.34 -19.69 0.92
N ILE A 67 -7.90 -18.44 0.75
CA ILE A 67 -7.00 -17.78 1.71
C ILE A 67 -7.75 -16.86 2.68
N HIS A 68 -8.97 -16.44 2.34
CA HIS A 68 -9.82 -15.61 3.20
C HIS A 68 -11.01 -16.43 3.72
N LEU A 69 -10.80 -17.09 4.86
CA LEU A 69 -11.73 -18.09 5.38
C LEU A 69 -12.97 -17.50 6.08
N GLY A 70 -12.94 -16.23 6.50
CA GLY A 70 -14.04 -15.63 7.23
C GLY A 70 -13.98 -14.10 7.32
N GLY A 71 -15.04 -13.53 7.90
CA GLY A 71 -15.22 -12.08 8.04
C GLY A 71 -15.45 -11.35 6.72
N ASN A 72 -15.49 -10.01 6.78
CA ASN A 72 -15.68 -9.15 5.61
C ASN A 72 -14.57 -9.35 4.55
N LYS A 73 -13.38 -9.81 4.97
CA LYS A 73 -12.27 -10.16 4.08
C LYS A 73 -12.57 -11.31 3.13
N ARG A 74 -13.58 -12.14 3.39
CA ARG A 74 -14.00 -13.20 2.46
C ARG A 74 -14.83 -12.66 1.28
N ILE A 75 -15.43 -11.48 1.42
CA ILE A 75 -16.36 -10.92 0.45
C ILE A 75 -15.57 -10.22 -0.66
N PHE A 76 -15.21 -10.98 -1.70
CA PHE A 76 -14.38 -10.49 -2.81
C PHE A 76 -14.89 -9.17 -3.43
N PRO A 77 -16.17 -9.00 -3.80
CA PRO A 77 -16.66 -7.75 -4.40
C PRO A 77 -16.62 -6.58 -3.42
N TYR A 78 -16.80 -6.84 -2.12
CA TYR A 78 -16.74 -5.80 -1.10
C TYR A 78 -15.32 -5.23 -1.02
N ARG A 79 -14.28 -6.07 -1.06
CA ARG A 79 -12.90 -5.60 -1.09
C ARG A 79 -12.52 -4.95 -2.42
N LEU A 80 -12.95 -5.54 -3.53
CA LEU A 80 -12.66 -5.01 -4.87
C LEU A 80 -13.19 -3.59 -5.04
N ASN A 81 -14.41 -3.32 -4.56
CA ASN A 81 -15.04 -2.00 -4.71
C ASN A 81 -14.63 -1.00 -3.61
N ALA A 82 -13.61 -1.29 -2.79
CA ALA A 82 -13.22 -0.43 -1.66
C ALA A 82 -12.70 0.93 -2.13
N GLN A 83 -11.87 0.95 -3.16
CA GLN A 83 -11.31 2.17 -3.74
C GLN A 83 -12.43 3.10 -4.26
N GLU A 84 -13.41 2.55 -4.96
CA GLU A 84 -14.56 3.34 -5.43
C GLU A 84 -15.36 3.94 -4.26
N ARG A 85 -15.67 3.14 -3.23
CA ARG A 85 -16.36 3.64 -2.03
C ARG A 85 -15.56 4.73 -1.31
N ALA A 86 -14.23 4.63 -1.32
CA ALA A 86 -13.38 5.65 -0.73
C ALA A 86 -13.40 6.97 -1.49
N LEU A 87 -13.40 6.93 -2.83
CA LEU A 87 -13.56 8.12 -3.67
C LEU A 87 -14.94 8.76 -3.46
N LEU A 88 -16.00 7.94 -3.36
CA LEU A 88 -17.34 8.43 -3.01
C LEU A 88 -17.39 9.02 -1.59
N GLY A 89 -16.54 8.55 -0.68
CA GLY A 89 -16.34 9.12 0.65
C GLY A 89 -15.46 10.38 0.66
N GLY A 90 -15.01 10.89 -0.49
CA GLY A 90 -14.24 12.12 -0.59
C GLY A 90 -12.71 11.96 -0.52
N MET A 91 -12.17 10.74 -0.52
CA MET A 91 -10.72 10.54 -0.57
C MET A 91 -10.13 11.12 -1.86
N ARG A 92 -8.98 11.79 -1.76
CA ARG A 92 -8.28 12.37 -2.92
C ARG A 92 -7.65 11.28 -3.80
N GLY A 93 -7.11 10.23 -3.18
CA GLY A 93 -6.45 9.16 -3.91
C GLY A 93 -6.62 7.77 -3.32
N VAL A 94 -6.38 6.78 -4.17
CA VAL A 94 -6.60 5.37 -3.88
C VAL A 94 -5.45 4.50 -4.38
N GLY A 95 -5.02 3.58 -3.52
CA GLY A 95 -3.95 2.63 -3.76
C GLY A 95 -4.47 1.25 -4.16
N PHE A 96 -3.85 0.66 -5.17
CA PHE A 96 -4.14 -0.67 -5.71
C PHE A 96 -2.92 -1.57 -5.59
N ALA A 97 -3.18 -2.83 -5.25
CA ALA A 97 -2.18 -3.90 -5.38
C ALA A 97 -2.84 -5.28 -5.41
N ALA A 98 -2.13 -6.22 -5.99
CA ALA A 98 -2.18 -7.63 -5.63
C ALA A 98 -0.91 -7.99 -4.84
N LEU A 99 -1.01 -8.97 -3.94
CA LEU A 99 0.12 -9.57 -3.24
C LEU A 99 0.72 -10.66 -4.13
N LEU A 100 1.71 -10.29 -4.93
CA LEU A 100 2.27 -11.15 -5.97
C LEU A 100 2.87 -12.43 -5.36
N GLY A 101 2.55 -13.58 -5.96
CA GLY A 101 2.94 -14.91 -5.48
C GLY A 101 1.79 -15.69 -4.82
N ILE A 102 0.62 -15.09 -4.60
CA ILE A 102 -0.58 -15.84 -4.20
C ILE A 102 -1.09 -16.71 -5.35
N ASP A 103 -1.21 -16.13 -6.54
CA ASP A 103 -1.57 -16.83 -7.78
C ASP A 103 -0.62 -16.40 -8.93
N ASP A 104 -1.01 -16.59 -10.19
CA ASP A 104 -0.21 -16.14 -11.33
C ASP A 104 -0.02 -14.61 -11.28
N PHE A 105 1.23 -14.20 -11.07
CA PHE A 105 1.58 -12.80 -10.92
C PHE A 105 1.24 -11.96 -12.16
N ARG A 106 1.23 -12.54 -13.38
CA ARG A 106 0.91 -11.81 -14.60
C ARG A 106 -0.57 -11.48 -14.65
N LEU A 107 -1.43 -12.44 -14.29
CA LEU A 107 -2.87 -12.23 -14.22
C LEU A 107 -3.22 -11.24 -13.11
N ASP A 108 -2.62 -11.40 -11.94
CA ASP A 108 -2.82 -10.48 -10.81
C ASP A 108 -2.34 -9.06 -11.14
N ALA A 109 -1.16 -8.92 -11.77
CA ALA A 109 -0.65 -7.61 -12.17
C ALA A 109 -1.53 -6.97 -13.25
N PHE A 110 -1.90 -7.73 -14.28
CA PHE A 110 -2.78 -7.25 -15.34
C PHE A 110 -4.14 -6.79 -14.80
N ALA A 111 -4.77 -7.59 -13.94
CA ALA A 111 -6.05 -7.26 -13.33
C ALA A 111 -5.95 -6.03 -12.40
N THR A 112 -4.84 -5.89 -11.66
CA THR A 112 -4.58 -4.69 -10.84
C THR A 112 -4.54 -3.43 -11.70
N ALA A 113 -3.79 -3.45 -12.79
CA ALA A 113 -3.68 -2.32 -13.72
C ALA A 113 -5.02 -1.98 -14.37
N LEU A 114 -5.77 -3.00 -14.83
CA LEU A 114 -7.08 -2.81 -15.44
C LEU A 114 -8.08 -2.21 -14.44
N HIS A 115 -8.09 -2.72 -13.20
CA HIS A 115 -8.96 -2.20 -12.14
C HIS A 115 -8.66 -0.72 -11.87
N ALA A 116 -7.38 -0.35 -11.66
CA ALA A 116 -6.98 1.02 -11.44
C ALA A 116 -7.35 1.95 -12.61
N SER A 117 -7.16 1.49 -13.86
CA SER A 117 -7.52 2.25 -15.07
C SER A 117 -9.02 2.48 -15.21
N LEU A 118 -9.84 1.48 -14.91
CA LEU A 118 -11.31 1.61 -14.94
C LEU A 118 -11.80 2.58 -13.86
N VAL A 119 -11.23 2.53 -12.65
CA VAL A 119 -11.54 3.49 -11.58
C VAL A 119 -11.11 4.90 -11.99
N GLN A 120 -9.89 5.09 -12.50
CA GLN A 120 -9.43 6.40 -13.00
C GLN A 120 -10.33 6.96 -14.10
N LYS A 121 -10.80 6.10 -15.02
CA LYS A 121 -11.72 6.50 -16.10
C LYS A 121 -13.05 7.03 -15.56
N LYS A 122 -13.58 6.40 -14.50
CA LYS A 122 -14.83 6.83 -13.85
C LYS A 122 -14.63 8.06 -12.94
N TYR A 123 -13.45 8.18 -12.33
CA TYR A 123 -13.06 9.27 -11.42
C TYR A 123 -11.76 9.94 -11.91
N PRO A 124 -11.81 10.81 -12.93
CA PRO A 124 -10.59 11.37 -13.54
C PRO A 124 -9.75 12.25 -12.61
N HIS A 125 -10.35 12.78 -11.54
CA HIS A 125 -9.69 13.59 -10.52
C HIS A 125 -8.97 12.74 -9.45
N ALA A 126 -9.24 11.43 -9.39
CA ALA A 126 -8.67 10.56 -8.38
C ALA A 126 -7.17 10.38 -8.60
N GLU A 127 -6.37 10.52 -7.55
CA GLU A 127 -4.97 10.15 -7.61
C GLU A 127 -4.81 8.63 -7.46
N ILE A 128 -4.24 7.99 -8.47
CA ILE A 128 -4.02 6.54 -8.49
C ILE A 128 -2.62 6.21 -8.00
N ALA A 129 -2.52 5.21 -7.12
CA ALA A 129 -1.26 4.65 -6.68
C ALA A 129 -1.22 3.13 -6.85
N PHE A 130 -0.08 2.61 -7.29
CA PHE A 130 0.25 1.19 -7.25
C PHE A 130 1.23 0.91 -6.11
N SER A 131 0.95 -0.16 -5.38
CA SER A 131 1.96 -0.84 -4.58
C SER A 131 2.29 -2.17 -5.27
N CYS A 132 3.55 -2.59 -5.21
CA CYS A 132 3.99 -3.86 -5.80
C CYS A 132 4.52 -4.82 -4.71
N PRO A 133 3.70 -5.22 -3.72
CA PRO A 133 4.14 -6.19 -2.73
C PRO A 133 4.20 -7.58 -3.36
N ARG A 134 5.21 -8.36 -2.96
CA ARG A 134 5.25 -9.82 -3.18
C ARG A 134 5.22 -10.54 -1.85
N LEU A 135 4.80 -11.80 -1.86
CA LEU A 135 4.93 -12.68 -0.71
C LEU A 135 6.39 -12.69 -0.26
N ARG A 136 6.59 -12.55 1.04
CA ARG A 136 7.85 -12.74 1.73
C ARG A 136 7.68 -13.90 2.69
N PRO A 137 8.77 -14.60 3.07
CA PRO A 137 8.72 -15.51 4.20
C PRO A 137 8.09 -14.80 5.39
N ILE A 138 7.09 -15.42 6.00
CA ILE A 138 6.53 -14.95 7.27
C ILE A 138 7.26 -15.65 8.41
N ILE A 139 7.38 -14.96 9.54
CA ILE A 139 7.96 -15.53 10.76
C ILE A 139 7.18 -16.82 11.07
N ASN A 140 7.90 -17.94 11.17
CA ASN A 140 7.39 -19.30 11.43
C ASN A 140 6.71 -20.05 10.26
N ASN A 141 6.81 -19.61 9.01
CA ASN A 141 6.37 -20.43 7.87
C ASN A 141 7.18 -20.22 6.57
N ASP A 142 8.28 -20.95 6.44
CA ASP A 142 9.17 -20.91 5.27
C ASP A 142 8.55 -21.54 4.00
N ARG A 143 7.38 -22.19 4.12
CA ARG A 143 6.66 -22.72 2.95
C ARG A 143 5.97 -21.62 2.15
N ILE A 144 5.78 -20.43 2.73
CA ILE A 144 5.27 -19.25 2.03
C ILE A 144 6.46 -18.53 1.43
N ASN A 145 6.59 -18.61 0.10
CA ASN A 145 7.64 -17.96 -0.66
C ASN A 145 7.03 -17.14 -1.81
N PRO A 146 7.81 -16.28 -2.50
CA PRO A 146 7.32 -15.42 -3.56
C PRO A 146 6.73 -16.15 -4.80
N ARG A 147 6.67 -17.49 -4.83
CA ARG A 147 6.27 -18.32 -5.98
C ARG A 147 6.80 -17.76 -7.30
N ASP A 148 8.12 -17.79 -7.43
CA ASP A 148 8.87 -17.34 -8.62
C ASP A 148 8.84 -15.83 -8.92
N VAL A 149 8.18 -15.01 -8.08
CA VAL A 149 8.25 -13.55 -8.18
C VAL A 149 9.57 -13.03 -7.60
N GLY A 150 10.65 -13.22 -8.35
CA GLY A 150 11.98 -12.67 -8.08
C GLY A 150 12.09 -11.17 -8.37
N GLU A 151 13.24 -10.55 -8.05
CA GLU A 151 13.46 -9.12 -8.26
C GLU A 151 13.29 -8.71 -9.74
N ARG A 152 13.75 -9.55 -10.67
CA ARG A 152 13.56 -9.31 -12.12
C ARG A 152 12.09 -9.25 -12.51
N VAL A 153 11.28 -10.17 -11.98
CA VAL A 153 9.84 -10.23 -12.24
C VAL A 153 9.13 -9.04 -11.60
N LEU A 154 9.49 -8.71 -10.36
CA LEU A 154 8.93 -7.54 -9.67
C LEU A 154 9.22 -6.24 -10.42
N LEU A 155 10.47 -6.06 -10.90
CA LEU A 155 10.84 -4.91 -11.71
C LEU A 155 10.07 -4.88 -13.04
N GLN A 156 9.85 -6.03 -13.67
CA GLN A 156 9.04 -6.11 -14.89
C GLN A 156 7.61 -5.59 -14.66
N VAL A 157 6.97 -5.99 -13.56
CA VAL A 157 5.63 -5.50 -13.19
C VAL A 157 5.64 -4.00 -12.93
N ILE A 158 6.61 -3.50 -12.16
CA ILE A 158 6.77 -2.07 -11.87
C ILE A 158 6.92 -1.25 -13.16
N CYS A 159 7.75 -1.71 -14.09
CA CYS A 159 7.94 -1.05 -15.39
C CYS A 159 6.65 -1.10 -16.23
N ALA A 160 5.95 -2.23 -16.25
CA ALA A 160 4.68 -2.36 -16.96
C ALA A 160 3.64 -1.37 -16.44
N TYR A 161 3.51 -1.21 -15.12
CA TYR A 161 2.62 -0.20 -14.52
C TYR A 161 3.02 1.22 -14.89
N ARG A 162 4.33 1.55 -14.86
CA ARG A 162 4.80 2.89 -15.25
C ARG A 162 4.50 3.22 -16.70
N ILE A 163 4.65 2.25 -17.61
CA ILE A 163 4.34 2.43 -19.04
C ILE A 163 2.82 2.58 -19.24
N PHE A 164 2.03 1.74 -18.57
CA PHE A 164 0.58 1.69 -18.76
C PHE A 164 -0.16 2.88 -18.14
N MET A 165 0.25 3.32 -16.95
CA MET A 165 -0.33 4.48 -16.25
C MET A 165 0.78 5.44 -15.79
N PRO A 166 1.30 6.28 -16.70
CA PRO A 166 2.46 7.14 -16.44
C PRO A 166 2.30 8.13 -15.29
N THR A 167 1.06 8.56 -15.00
CA THR A 167 0.75 9.52 -13.93
C THR A 167 0.51 8.86 -12.57
N ALA A 168 0.36 7.54 -12.51
CA ALA A 168 0.15 6.85 -11.24
C ALA A 168 1.41 6.93 -10.37
N SER A 169 1.21 7.09 -9.06
CA SER A 169 2.26 6.87 -8.08
C SER A 169 2.62 5.39 -8.03
N ILE A 170 3.90 5.05 -7.89
CA ILE A 170 4.36 3.66 -7.70
C ILE A 170 5.23 3.63 -6.45
N THR A 171 4.77 2.89 -5.45
CA THR A 171 5.43 2.76 -4.15
C THR A 171 6.29 1.50 -4.08
N ILE A 172 7.55 1.66 -3.70
CA ILE A 172 8.43 0.55 -3.30
C ILE A 172 8.65 0.55 -1.78
N SER A 173 8.40 -0.60 -1.14
CA SER A 173 8.43 -0.70 0.33
C SER A 173 9.73 -1.31 0.86
N THR A 174 9.94 -1.22 2.17
CA THR A 174 11.03 -1.87 2.92
C THR A 174 10.98 -3.40 2.92
N ARG A 175 9.98 -4.01 2.27
CA ARG A 175 9.98 -5.47 1.97
C ARG A 175 11.09 -5.87 1.00
N GLU A 176 11.61 -4.90 0.26
CA GLU A 176 12.65 -5.10 -0.74
C GLU A 176 14.01 -4.64 -0.25
N LYS A 177 15.07 -5.29 -0.74
CA LYS A 177 16.45 -5.00 -0.34
C LYS A 177 16.89 -3.63 -0.84
N ALA A 178 17.80 -3.00 -0.10
CA ALA A 178 18.37 -1.70 -0.43
C ALA A 178 18.80 -1.60 -1.91
N LYS A 179 19.61 -2.55 -2.39
CA LYS A 179 20.08 -2.58 -3.79
C LYS A 179 18.94 -2.60 -4.81
N PHE A 180 17.86 -3.34 -4.56
CA PHE A 180 16.71 -3.37 -5.47
C PHE A 180 16.01 -2.01 -5.49
N ARG A 181 15.74 -1.47 -4.29
CA ARG A 181 15.03 -0.20 -4.10
C ARG A 181 15.77 0.97 -4.74
N ASP A 182 17.08 1.06 -4.54
CA ASP A 182 17.94 2.10 -5.10
C ASP A 182 17.88 2.11 -6.63
N ASN A 183 17.73 0.93 -7.26
CA ASN A 183 17.58 0.82 -8.71
C ASN A 183 16.13 1.07 -9.17
N ALA A 184 15.13 0.61 -8.42
CA ALA A 184 13.73 0.77 -8.77
C ALA A 184 13.33 2.26 -8.85
N VAL A 185 13.84 3.11 -7.95
CA VAL A 185 13.55 4.55 -7.95
C VAL A 185 14.15 5.31 -9.13
N LYS A 186 15.23 4.79 -9.72
CA LYS A 186 15.84 5.35 -10.94
C LYS A 186 15.06 5.04 -12.21
N ILE A 187 14.24 3.99 -12.18
CA ILE A 187 13.58 3.44 -13.38
C ILE A 187 12.11 3.82 -13.42
N ALA A 188 11.36 3.60 -12.33
CA ALA A 188 9.91 3.65 -12.38
C ALA A 188 9.21 3.99 -11.06
N ALA A 189 9.78 3.65 -9.90
CA ALA A 189 9.16 3.96 -8.61
C ALA A 189 9.38 5.44 -8.25
N ASN A 190 8.33 6.16 -7.88
CA ASN A 190 8.40 7.56 -7.47
C ASN A 190 7.95 7.79 -6.01
N LYS A 191 7.57 6.73 -5.28
CA LYS A 191 7.37 6.75 -3.83
C LYS A 191 8.16 5.62 -3.18
N ILE A 192 8.74 5.88 -2.02
CA ILE A 192 9.59 4.94 -1.30
C ILE A 192 9.40 5.09 0.21
N SER A 193 9.21 3.99 0.94
CA SER A 193 9.03 4.02 2.40
C SER A 193 10.38 4.02 3.12
N ALA A 194 10.59 4.80 4.18
CA ALA A 194 11.85 4.85 4.92
C ALA A 194 11.60 4.86 6.44
N GLY A 195 12.57 4.38 7.24
CA GLY A 195 12.44 4.34 8.70
C GLY A 195 11.19 3.57 9.18
N VAL A 196 10.78 2.55 8.42
CA VAL A 196 9.58 1.78 8.70
C VAL A 196 9.81 0.91 9.93
N LYS A 197 8.83 0.89 10.84
CA LYS A 197 8.76 -0.09 11.90
C LYS A 197 7.42 -0.81 11.78
N VAL A 198 7.46 -2.14 11.69
CA VAL A 198 6.29 -2.99 11.41
C VAL A 198 5.63 -3.55 12.68
N SER A 199 6.23 -3.38 13.85
CA SER A 199 5.66 -3.77 15.14
C SER A 199 4.76 -2.67 15.71
N ILE A 200 3.68 -3.07 16.38
CA ILE A 200 2.74 -2.16 17.03
C ILE A 200 3.49 -1.42 18.16
N GLY A 201 3.43 -0.09 18.17
CA GLY A 201 4.09 0.72 19.20
C GLY A 201 5.61 0.89 19.05
N ALA A 202 6.21 0.42 17.96
CA ALA A 202 7.67 0.35 17.82
C ALA A 202 8.42 1.70 17.74
N HIS A 203 7.71 2.82 17.61
CA HIS A 203 8.31 4.15 17.79
C HIS A 203 8.46 4.55 19.27
N GLY A 204 7.90 3.77 20.21
CA GLY A 204 8.16 3.84 21.66
C GLY A 204 9.08 2.71 22.15
N GLU A 205 9.39 2.72 23.45
CA GLU A 205 10.42 1.85 24.05
C GLU A 205 10.00 0.37 24.23
N GLU A 206 8.71 0.02 24.10
CA GLU A 206 8.24 -1.36 24.29
C GLU A 206 7.76 -2.01 22.98
N LYS A 207 8.43 -3.10 22.58
CA LYS A 207 7.97 -4.00 21.51
C LYS A 207 6.74 -4.78 21.98
N LYS A 208 5.57 -4.59 21.34
CA LYS A 208 4.39 -5.45 21.53
C LYS A 208 3.84 -5.89 20.16
N GLY A 209 3.78 -7.20 19.92
CA GLY A 209 3.12 -7.82 18.75
C GLY A 209 4.05 -8.41 17.69
N ASP A 210 3.49 -9.30 16.87
CA ASP A 210 4.16 -9.99 15.76
C ASP A 210 4.39 -9.04 14.57
N GLU A 211 5.57 -9.10 13.94
CA GLU A 211 5.88 -8.31 12.75
C GLU A 211 5.06 -8.79 11.54
N GLN A 212 4.40 -7.87 10.83
CA GLN A 212 3.56 -8.21 9.67
C GLN A 212 4.36 -8.82 8.50
N PHE A 213 5.64 -8.47 8.38
CA PHE A 213 6.61 -9.00 7.43
C PHE A 213 8.03 -8.63 7.86
N GLU A 214 9.04 -9.38 7.39
CA GLU A 214 10.45 -9.06 7.62
C GLU A 214 10.89 -7.83 6.80
N ILE A 215 11.46 -6.83 7.48
CA ILE A 215 12.08 -5.66 6.86
C ILE A 215 13.40 -6.07 6.21
N SER A 216 13.58 -5.76 4.92
CA SER A 216 14.80 -6.06 4.15
C SER A 216 15.70 -4.85 3.90
N ASP A 217 15.30 -3.68 4.40
CA ASP A 217 16.04 -2.44 4.32
C ASP A 217 15.63 -1.55 5.49
N ASP A 218 16.53 -1.45 6.45
CA ASP A 218 16.39 -0.79 7.75
C ASP A 218 16.89 0.66 7.75
N ARG A 219 17.33 1.16 6.59
CA ARG A 219 17.82 2.54 6.45
C ARG A 219 16.81 3.57 6.95
N SER A 220 17.33 4.51 7.72
CA SER A 220 16.61 5.67 8.24
C SER A 220 16.13 6.60 7.11
N VAL A 221 15.28 7.55 7.48
CA VAL A 221 14.79 8.58 6.53
C VAL A 221 15.96 9.38 5.95
N ASP A 222 16.97 9.72 6.76
CA ASP A 222 18.10 10.53 6.31
C ASP A 222 19.06 9.75 5.41
N GLU A 223 19.27 8.47 5.67
CA GLU A 223 20.03 7.58 4.77
C GLU A 223 19.34 7.41 3.42
N ILE A 224 18.01 7.25 3.40
CA ILE A 224 17.26 7.18 2.14
C ILE A 224 17.31 8.51 1.38
N LYS A 225 17.21 9.66 2.06
CA LYS A 225 17.40 10.98 1.41
C LYS A 225 18.78 11.11 0.80
N ALA A 226 19.83 10.70 1.53
CA ALA A 226 21.20 10.74 1.04
C ALA A 226 21.37 9.82 -0.18
N MET A 227 20.80 8.62 -0.16
CA MET A 227 20.79 7.70 -1.29
C MET A 227 20.10 8.30 -2.52
N ILE A 228 18.94 8.92 -2.36
CA ILE A 228 18.20 9.56 -3.45
C ILE A 228 19.06 10.67 -4.10
N LYS A 229 19.67 11.54 -3.27
CA LYS A 229 20.57 12.61 -3.74
C LYS A 229 21.81 12.08 -4.44
N ALA A 230 22.43 11.03 -3.91
CA ALA A 230 23.59 10.38 -4.52
C ALA A 230 23.28 9.77 -5.90
N ASN A 231 22.00 9.49 -6.19
CA ASN A 231 21.53 9.02 -7.48
C ASN A 231 21.04 10.16 -8.41
N GLY A 232 21.30 11.43 -8.07
CA GLY A 232 20.93 12.59 -8.89
C GLY A 232 19.43 12.92 -8.86
N LEU A 233 18.72 12.45 -7.83
CA LEU A 233 17.28 12.69 -7.62
C LEU A 233 17.07 13.60 -6.39
N GLU A 234 15.93 14.28 -6.32
CA GLU A 234 15.57 15.12 -5.16
C GLU A 234 14.54 14.42 -4.27
N PRO A 235 14.82 14.20 -2.98
CA PRO A 235 13.86 13.61 -2.07
C PRO A 235 12.79 14.63 -1.64
N LEU A 236 11.54 14.38 -2.02
CA LEU A 236 10.39 15.18 -1.58
C LEU A 236 9.64 14.47 -0.45
N MET A 237 9.47 15.16 0.69
CA MET A 237 8.67 14.65 1.82
C MET A 237 7.17 14.86 1.61
N SER A 238 6.80 15.77 0.69
CA SER A 238 5.44 16.02 0.26
C SER A 238 5.51 16.74 -1.09
N GLU A 239 4.82 16.19 -2.09
CA GLU A 239 4.68 16.82 -3.41
C GLU A 239 3.56 17.88 -3.44
N TYR A 240 2.83 18.03 -2.33
CA TYR A 240 1.60 18.79 -2.29
C TYR A 240 1.82 20.18 -1.68
N VAL A 241 1.56 21.20 -2.48
CA VAL A 241 1.24 22.55 -2.01
C VAL A 241 -0.23 22.52 -1.65
N TYR A 242 -0.56 22.75 -0.37
CA TYR A 242 -1.95 23.01 0.02
C TYR A 242 -2.31 24.36 -0.61
N VAL A 243 -3.20 24.36 -1.60
CA VAL A 243 -3.76 25.60 -2.16
C VAL A 243 -5.02 25.94 -1.38
#